data_AF-A0A3Q0CCK1-F1
#
_entry.id   AF-A0A3Q0CCK1-F1
#
_cell.length_a   1.000
_cell.length_b   1.000
_cell.length_c   1.000
_cell.angle_alpha   90.00
_cell.angle_beta   90.00
_cell.angle_gamma   90.00
#
_symmetry.space_group_name_H-M   'P 1'
#
loop_
_entity.id
_entity.type
_entity.pdbx_description
1 polymer ?
#
loop_
_entity_poly.entity_id
_entity_poly.type
_entity_poly.pdbx_seq_one_letter_code
_entity_poly.pdbx_strand_id
1 'polypeptide(L)'
;MHIWDDIITNRCFFLSKIEERLTASSGDTSMSVDEDEDSLDRREVHEPKEDVRSMIQSCRFALKMKMIESAWKQDNFSLAMKLLKEMHKDSKTRESWQVQWTQSYCQLSHSRSRAQSSREQVLTVLKTVPLLDESNMSSYLNKNIQASCNQNILLGTTFRIMADALNREPACLCDLEETKATSVLALSGSSAESTEEVISGLYQRAFHYFSKAVQSAEEEDQLSCWGHEAAAEQAHAYMTLVGFCDQQLRKVEESASDSSQKRRTELEAYPALVVEKLLKALKLNSSEARLKFPRLLQIIEQYSEETLNLMTKEISSIPCWQFIGWISHMVALLDKEEAIAVQHTVEEIADNYPQAIIYPFIISSESYSFKHTSSGHKNKAFVER
;
A
#
# COMPACT_ATOMS: atom_id res chain seq x y z
N MET A 1 -24.14 -5.91 -6.76
CA MET A 1 -24.22 -6.83 -5.61
C MET A 1 -25.18 -8.01 -5.74
N HIS A 2 -26.33 -7.94 -6.42
CA HIS A 2 -27.26 -9.08 -6.54
C HIS A 2 -26.61 -10.36 -7.09
N ILE A 3 -25.82 -10.25 -8.17
CA ILE A 3 -25.06 -11.38 -8.76
C ILE A 3 -24.11 -12.03 -7.74
N TRP A 4 -23.41 -11.19 -6.96
CA TRP A 4 -22.50 -11.68 -5.92
C TRP A 4 -23.25 -12.42 -4.82
N ASP A 5 -24.38 -11.88 -4.38
CA ASP A 5 -25.24 -12.50 -3.37
C ASP A 5 -25.77 -13.85 -3.86
N ASP A 6 -26.34 -13.91 -5.06
CA ASP A 6 -26.85 -15.13 -5.67
C ASP A 6 -25.77 -16.22 -5.79
N ILE A 7 -24.59 -15.87 -6.28
CA ILE A 7 -23.49 -16.83 -6.46
C ILE A 7 -22.96 -17.33 -5.12
N ILE A 8 -22.71 -16.43 -4.16
CA ILE A 8 -22.04 -16.77 -2.90
C ILE A 8 -22.99 -17.55 -1.99
N THR A 9 -24.27 -17.16 -1.93
CA THR A 9 -25.29 -17.90 -1.16
C THR A 9 -25.47 -19.32 -1.69
N ASN A 10 -25.63 -19.47 -3.02
CA ASN A 10 -25.75 -20.80 -3.65
C ASN A 10 -24.50 -21.66 -3.44
N ARG A 11 -23.30 -21.09 -3.59
CA ARG A 11 -22.04 -21.82 -3.33
C ARG A 11 -21.92 -22.25 -1.87
N CYS A 12 -22.25 -21.38 -0.92
CA CYS A 12 -22.25 -21.73 0.50
C CYS A 12 -23.26 -22.84 0.80
N PHE A 13 -24.44 -22.80 0.18
CA PHE A 13 -25.46 -23.83 0.29
C PHE A 13 -24.97 -25.19 -0.24
N PHE A 14 -24.36 -25.22 -1.44
CA PHE A 14 -23.78 -26.45 -1.98
C PHE A 14 -22.68 -27.02 -1.09
N LEU A 15 -21.81 -26.16 -0.55
CA LEU A 15 -20.79 -26.59 0.42
C LEU A 15 -21.42 -27.21 1.68
N SER A 16 -22.56 -26.69 2.15
CA SER A 16 -23.32 -27.28 3.27
C SER A 16 -23.87 -28.66 2.94
N LYS A 17 -24.41 -28.84 1.72
CA LYS A 17 -24.86 -30.16 1.27
C LYS A 17 -23.73 -31.16 1.10
N ILE A 18 -22.56 -30.72 0.67
CA ILE A 18 -21.36 -31.58 0.61
C ILE A 18 -20.94 -32.00 2.03
N GLU A 19 -20.86 -31.06 2.98
CA GLU A 19 -20.51 -31.35 4.38
C GLU A 19 -21.51 -32.31 5.05
N GLU A 20 -22.80 -32.15 4.81
CA GLU A 20 -23.86 -33.06 5.30
C GLU A 20 -23.69 -34.49 4.78
N ARG A 21 -23.33 -34.66 3.49
CA ARG A 21 -23.17 -35.98 2.88
C ARG A 21 -21.89 -36.69 3.33
N LEU A 22 -20.81 -35.93 3.53
CA LEU A 22 -19.53 -36.47 4.01
C LEU A 22 -19.62 -36.92 5.47
N THR A 23 -20.32 -36.18 6.31
CA THR A 23 -20.53 -36.57 7.72
C THR A 23 -21.43 -37.80 7.84
N ALA A 24 -22.49 -37.92 7.02
CA ALA A 24 -23.31 -39.13 6.94
C ALA A 24 -22.49 -40.37 6.54
N SER A 25 -21.57 -40.25 5.58
CA SER A 25 -20.71 -41.37 5.15
C SER A 25 -19.71 -41.82 6.22
N SER A 26 -19.26 -40.93 7.10
CA SER A 26 -18.32 -41.26 8.19
C SER A 26 -18.97 -41.97 9.38
N GLY A 27 -20.29 -41.81 9.57
CA GLY A 27 -21.05 -42.46 10.64
C GLY A 27 -21.36 -43.95 10.37
N ASP A 28 -21.45 -44.34 9.10
CA ASP A 28 -21.83 -45.70 8.70
C ASP A 28 -20.65 -46.69 8.64
N THR A 29 -19.40 -46.22 8.76
CA THR A 29 -18.20 -47.09 8.75
C THR A 29 -17.73 -47.49 10.17
N SER A 30 -18.61 -47.38 11.17
CA SER A 30 -18.32 -47.72 12.58
C SER A 30 -19.04 -49.00 13.06
N MET A 31 -19.70 -49.76 12.17
CA MET A 31 -20.29 -51.04 12.54
C MET A 31 -20.12 -52.09 11.42
N SER A 32 -19.03 -52.86 11.48
CA SER A 32 -19.05 -54.26 11.08
C SER A 32 -17.92 -55.05 11.76
N VAL A 33 -18.32 -55.75 12.83
CA VAL A 33 -18.00 -57.14 13.27
C VAL A 33 -16.53 -57.60 13.34
N ASP A 34 -16.18 -58.12 14.52
CA ASP A 34 -14.95 -58.85 14.91
C ASP A 34 -14.57 -60.03 13.97
N GLU A 35 -13.26 -60.25 13.74
CA GLU A 35 -12.49 -61.44 14.15
C GLU A 35 -11.05 -61.42 13.56
N ASP A 36 -10.11 -61.80 14.43
CA ASP A 36 -8.64 -61.98 14.36
C ASP A 36 -7.92 -62.18 13.00
N GLU A 37 -6.77 -61.52 12.81
CA GLU A 37 -5.46 -62.18 12.62
C GLU A 37 -4.29 -61.17 12.46
N ASP A 38 -3.15 -61.54 13.04
CA ASP A 38 -1.86 -60.85 13.02
C ASP A 38 -1.39 -60.36 11.63
N SER A 39 -0.98 -59.09 11.53
CA SER A 39 0.15 -58.72 10.68
C SER A 39 0.84 -57.44 11.14
N LEU A 40 2.07 -57.62 11.61
CA LEU A 40 3.08 -56.60 11.84
C LEU A 40 3.35 -55.74 10.59
N ASP A 41 3.65 -54.47 10.86
CA ASP A 41 4.48 -53.56 10.07
C ASP A 41 3.84 -52.85 8.85
N ARG A 42 3.23 -51.70 9.12
CA ARG A 42 3.26 -50.55 8.20
C ARG A 42 3.31 -49.25 8.98
N ARG A 43 4.54 -48.76 9.18
CA ARG A 43 4.81 -47.33 9.43
C ARG A 43 4.38 -46.53 8.20
N GLU A 44 3.10 -46.17 8.12
CA GLU A 44 2.69 -45.03 7.29
C GLU A 44 2.73 -43.79 8.16
N VAL A 45 3.71 -42.94 7.86
CA VAL A 45 3.82 -41.57 8.36
C VAL A 45 2.56 -40.84 7.91
N HIS A 46 1.54 -40.80 8.76
CA HIS A 46 0.38 -39.95 8.56
C HIS A 46 0.84 -38.49 8.69
N GLU A 47 1.12 -37.85 7.55
CA GLU A 47 1.00 -36.40 7.44
C GLU A 47 -0.38 -35.98 7.98
N PRO A 48 -0.49 -34.87 8.72
CA PRO A 48 -1.77 -34.41 9.23
C PRO A 48 -2.61 -33.90 8.06
N LYS A 49 -3.39 -34.78 7.42
CA LYS A 49 -4.41 -34.39 6.45
C LYS A 49 -5.34 -33.42 7.16
N GLU A 50 -5.33 -32.15 6.76
CA GLU A 50 -6.32 -31.18 7.22
C GLU A 50 -7.71 -31.80 7.09
N ASP A 51 -8.47 -31.79 8.18
CA ASP A 51 -9.84 -32.33 8.20
C ASP A 51 -10.63 -31.67 7.06
N VAL A 52 -11.28 -32.47 6.21
CA VAL A 52 -12.06 -31.99 5.05
C VAL A 52 -13.09 -30.95 5.49
N ARG A 53 -13.61 -31.08 6.71
CA ARG A 53 -14.50 -30.08 7.33
C ARG A 53 -13.83 -28.72 7.49
N SER A 54 -12.58 -28.72 7.93
CA SER A 54 -11.78 -27.51 8.14
C SER A 54 -11.44 -26.81 6.81
N MET A 55 -11.24 -27.57 5.73
CA MET A 55 -11.07 -27.03 4.38
C MET A 55 -12.36 -26.39 3.86
N ILE A 56 -13.52 -27.03 4.07
CA ILE A 56 -14.83 -26.48 3.68
C ILE A 56 -15.11 -25.18 4.43
N GLN A 57 -14.83 -25.13 5.74
CA GLN A 57 -14.97 -23.92 6.55
C GLN A 57 -14.04 -22.79 6.06
N SER A 58 -12.79 -23.11 5.72
CA SER A 58 -11.83 -22.15 5.15
C SER A 58 -12.31 -21.59 3.81
N CYS A 59 -12.84 -22.44 2.94
CA CYS A 59 -13.42 -22.02 1.66
C CYS A 59 -14.62 -21.09 1.85
N ARG A 60 -15.56 -21.43 2.75
CA ARG A 60 -16.71 -20.58 3.06
C ARG A 60 -16.28 -19.21 3.60
N PHE A 61 -15.31 -19.18 4.51
CA PHE A 61 -14.77 -17.93 5.05
C PHE A 61 -14.17 -17.07 3.94
N ALA A 62 -13.30 -17.64 3.10
CA ALA A 62 -12.67 -16.94 1.99
C ALA A 62 -13.69 -16.38 0.97
N LEU A 63 -14.71 -17.15 0.61
CA LEU A 63 -15.79 -16.72 -0.28
C LEU A 63 -16.54 -15.51 0.27
N LYS A 64 -16.91 -15.55 1.56
CA LYS A 64 -17.60 -14.43 2.22
C LYS A 64 -16.70 -13.21 2.36
N MET A 65 -15.42 -13.38 2.68
CA MET A 65 -14.46 -12.27 2.72
C MET A 65 -14.28 -11.61 1.35
N LYS A 66 -14.21 -12.39 0.26
CA LYS A 66 -14.16 -11.84 -1.10
C LYS A 66 -15.44 -11.11 -1.50
N MET A 67 -16.60 -11.59 -1.04
CA MET A 67 -17.87 -10.88 -1.22
C MET A 67 -17.86 -9.52 -0.50
N ILE A 68 -17.33 -9.45 0.73
CA ILE A 68 -17.19 -8.21 1.50
C ILE A 68 -16.24 -7.24 0.77
N GLU A 69 -15.09 -7.73 0.29
CA GLU A 69 -14.13 -6.94 -0.48
C GLU A 69 -14.79 -6.34 -1.74
N SER A 70 -15.57 -7.14 -2.47
CA SER A 70 -16.31 -6.68 -3.64
C SER A 70 -17.42 -5.67 -3.31
N ALA A 71 -18.15 -5.88 -2.21
CA ALA A 71 -19.18 -4.96 -1.73
C ALA A 71 -18.57 -3.60 -1.38
N TRP A 72 -17.44 -3.61 -0.70
CA TRP A 72 -16.68 -2.43 -0.33
C TRP A 72 -16.15 -1.67 -1.55
N LYS A 73 -15.57 -2.35 -2.55
CA LYS A 73 -15.08 -1.74 -3.81
C LYS A 73 -16.20 -1.09 -4.65
N GLN A 74 -17.45 -1.49 -4.43
CA GLN A 74 -18.63 -0.92 -5.09
C GLN A 74 -19.36 0.11 -4.20
N ASP A 75 -18.72 0.64 -3.16
CA ASP A 75 -19.28 1.61 -2.20
C ASP A 75 -20.54 1.15 -1.44
N ASN A 76 -20.83 -0.16 -1.42
CA ASN A 76 -21.96 -0.72 -0.67
C ASN A 76 -21.60 -0.94 0.81
N PHE A 77 -21.25 0.15 1.50
CA PHE A 77 -20.69 0.10 2.86
C PHE A 77 -21.64 -0.50 3.92
N SER A 78 -22.95 -0.30 3.79
CA SER A 78 -23.94 -0.85 4.72
C SER A 78 -24.01 -2.37 4.65
N LEU A 79 -24.03 -2.92 3.43
CA LEU A 79 -24.01 -4.36 3.18
C LEU A 79 -22.69 -4.98 3.64
N ALA A 80 -21.56 -4.36 3.27
CA ALA A 80 -20.23 -4.82 3.71
C ALA A 80 -20.14 -4.88 5.24
N MET A 81 -20.61 -3.84 5.93
CA MET A 81 -20.62 -3.79 7.40
C MET A 81 -21.52 -4.86 8.01
N LYS A 82 -22.70 -5.13 7.43
CA LYS A 82 -23.60 -6.18 7.89
C LYS A 82 -22.93 -7.56 7.80
N LEU A 83 -22.40 -7.90 6.63
CA LEU A 83 -21.71 -9.17 6.39
C LEU A 83 -20.49 -9.33 7.32
N LEU A 84 -19.74 -8.25 7.53
CA LEU A 84 -18.57 -8.27 8.39
C LEU A 84 -18.95 -8.49 9.87
N LYS A 85 -20.06 -7.91 10.35
CA LYS A 85 -20.59 -8.20 11.70
C LYS A 85 -21.02 -9.65 11.85
N GLU A 86 -21.67 -10.22 10.85
CA GLU A 86 -22.06 -11.64 10.84
C GLU A 86 -20.83 -12.56 10.93
N MET A 87 -19.75 -12.20 10.22
CA MET A 87 -18.50 -12.96 10.19
C MET A 87 -17.61 -12.83 11.43
N HIS A 88 -17.90 -11.89 12.34
CA HIS A 88 -17.03 -11.60 13.49
C HIS A 88 -16.92 -12.77 14.48
N LYS A 89 -17.97 -13.59 14.63
CA LYS A 89 -17.91 -14.77 15.51
C LYS A 89 -17.00 -15.86 14.89
N ASP A 90 -17.13 -16.06 13.59
CA ASP A 90 -16.39 -17.08 12.85
C ASP A 90 -14.91 -16.72 12.73
N SER A 91 -14.57 -15.42 12.61
CA SER A 91 -13.18 -14.97 12.49
C SER A 91 -12.32 -15.24 13.73
N LYS A 92 -12.92 -15.36 14.92
CA LYS A 92 -12.21 -15.67 16.18
C LYS A 92 -11.72 -17.11 16.29
N THR A 93 -12.10 -17.98 15.35
CA THR A 93 -11.73 -19.40 15.39
C THR A 93 -10.28 -19.65 14.97
N ARG A 94 -9.69 -18.76 14.15
CA ARG A 94 -8.30 -18.85 13.67
C ARG A 94 -7.66 -17.47 13.67
N GLU A 95 -6.40 -17.40 14.10
CA GLU A 95 -5.63 -16.15 14.11
C GLU A 95 -5.56 -15.48 12.72
N SER A 96 -5.37 -16.28 11.66
CA SER A 96 -5.32 -15.77 10.28
C SER A 96 -6.63 -15.13 9.83
N TRP A 97 -7.77 -15.70 10.21
CA TRP A 97 -9.09 -15.17 9.89
C TRP A 97 -9.39 -13.91 10.69
N GLN A 98 -8.94 -13.85 11.95
CA GLN A 98 -9.08 -12.66 12.77
C GLN A 98 -8.30 -11.49 12.17
N VAL A 99 -7.06 -11.71 11.73
CA VAL A 99 -6.25 -10.69 11.04
C VAL A 99 -6.93 -10.22 9.75
N GLN A 100 -7.35 -11.14 8.88
CA GLN A 100 -8.05 -10.80 7.63
C GLN A 100 -9.34 -10.00 7.87
N TRP A 101 -10.10 -10.37 8.90
CA TRP A 101 -11.31 -9.68 9.31
C TRP A 101 -11.00 -8.27 9.80
N THR A 102 -10.01 -8.11 10.68
CA THR A 102 -9.59 -6.81 11.22
C THR A 102 -9.08 -5.90 10.12
N GLN A 103 -8.26 -6.40 9.19
CA GLN A 103 -7.77 -5.64 8.05
C GLN A 103 -8.93 -5.14 7.16
N SER A 104 -9.87 -6.03 6.84
CA SER A 104 -11.06 -5.69 6.04
C SER A 104 -11.97 -4.68 6.75
N TYR A 105 -12.12 -4.78 8.08
CA TYR A 105 -12.84 -3.82 8.90
C TYR A 105 -12.22 -2.43 8.84
N CYS A 106 -10.89 -2.35 8.90
CA CYS A 106 -10.16 -1.10 8.83
C CYS A 106 -10.27 -0.46 7.45
N GLN A 107 -10.09 -1.23 6.36
CA GLN A 107 -10.26 -0.75 4.99
C GLN A 107 -11.67 -0.19 4.74
N LEU A 108 -12.70 -0.90 5.21
CA LEU A 108 -14.08 -0.44 5.14
C LEU A 108 -14.29 0.86 5.92
N SER A 109 -13.75 0.96 7.12
CA SER A 109 -13.85 2.14 7.97
C SER A 109 -13.13 3.35 7.36
N HIS A 110 -11.93 3.16 6.79
CA HIS A 110 -11.17 4.19 6.09
C HIS A 110 -11.88 4.69 4.84
N SER A 111 -12.59 3.82 4.13
CA SER A 111 -13.30 4.23 2.92
C SER A 111 -14.60 4.95 3.24
N ARG A 112 -15.33 4.47 4.25
CA ARG A 112 -16.52 5.15 4.75
C ARG A 112 -16.19 6.53 5.32
N SER A 113 -15.05 6.68 5.99
CA SER A 113 -14.68 7.96 6.59
C SER A 113 -14.48 9.07 5.54
N ARG A 114 -14.06 8.74 4.31
CA ARG A 114 -13.87 9.74 3.23
C ARG A 114 -15.12 10.60 2.94
N ALA A 115 -16.32 10.05 3.16
CA ALA A 115 -17.59 10.76 2.95
C ALA A 115 -18.12 11.50 4.20
N GLN A 116 -17.46 11.36 5.36
CA GLN A 116 -17.88 11.93 6.63
C GLN A 116 -17.25 13.30 6.90
N SER A 117 -17.80 14.04 7.87
CA SER A 117 -17.19 15.27 8.39
C SER A 117 -15.87 15.00 9.12
N SER A 118 -14.99 16.00 9.26
CA SER A 118 -13.65 15.82 9.86
C SER A 118 -13.70 15.23 11.28
N ARG A 119 -14.67 15.66 12.10
CA ARG A 119 -14.91 15.09 13.43
C ARG A 119 -15.30 13.61 13.38
N GLU A 120 -16.26 13.26 12.52
CA GLU A 120 -16.72 11.89 12.36
C GLU A 120 -15.66 10.97 11.74
N GLN A 121 -14.80 11.52 10.88
CA GLN A 121 -13.62 10.85 10.34
C GLN A 121 -12.69 10.42 11.45
N VAL A 122 -12.30 11.35 12.33
CA VAL A 122 -11.44 11.06 13.48
C VAL A 122 -12.10 10.00 14.38
N LEU A 123 -13.39 10.14 14.70
CA LEU A 123 -14.10 9.19 15.55
C LEU A 123 -14.21 7.77 14.95
N THR A 124 -14.45 7.67 13.65
CA THR A 124 -14.56 6.38 12.96
C THR A 124 -13.21 5.67 12.90
N VAL A 125 -12.15 6.42 12.59
CA VAL A 125 -10.79 5.91 12.41
C VAL A 125 -10.15 5.60 13.78
N LEU A 126 -10.39 6.40 14.81
CA LEU A 126 -9.91 6.15 16.17
C LEU A 126 -10.37 4.79 16.72
N LYS A 127 -11.59 4.35 16.37
CA LYS A 127 -12.10 3.02 16.76
C LYS A 127 -11.31 1.86 16.15
N THR A 128 -10.60 2.09 15.05
CA THR A 128 -9.80 1.06 14.38
C THR A 128 -8.40 0.89 14.98
N VAL A 129 -7.87 1.91 15.65
CA VAL A 129 -6.54 1.89 16.28
C VAL A 129 -6.37 0.73 17.27
N PRO A 130 -7.22 0.57 18.31
CA PRO A 130 -7.02 -0.49 19.28
C PRO A 130 -7.14 -1.88 18.66
N LEU A 131 -7.99 -2.06 17.63
CA LEU A 131 -8.15 -3.33 16.93
C LEU A 131 -6.90 -3.73 16.15
N LEU A 132 -6.15 -2.75 15.65
CA LEU A 132 -4.92 -2.96 14.89
C LEU A 132 -3.70 -3.16 15.80
N ASP A 133 -3.74 -2.60 17.01
CA ASP A 133 -2.68 -2.70 18.02
C ASP A 133 -2.84 -3.91 18.97
N GLU A 134 -3.85 -4.77 18.73
CA GLU A 134 -4.09 -5.95 19.57
C GLU A 134 -2.86 -6.89 19.56
N SER A 135 -2.17 -6.92 20.70
CA SER A 135 -0.98 -7.74 21.00
C SER A 135 -1.17 -9.24 20.75
N ASN A 136 -2.42 -9.71 20.75
CA ASN A 136 -2.82 -11.09 20.45
C ASN A 136 -2.46 -11.53 19.03
N MET A 137 -2.24 -10.61 18.09
CA MET A 137 -1.93 -10.93 16.69
C MET A 137 -0.42 -11.05 16.40
N SER A 138 0.44 -10.75 17.38
CA SER A 138 1.90 -10.66 17.21
C SER A 138 2.56 -11.98 16.76
N SER A 139 2.07 -13.13 17.24
CA SER A 139 2.59 -14.46 16.87
C SER A 139 2.40 -14.77 15.39
N TYR A 140 1.25 -14.41 14.81
CA TYR A 140 0.93 -14.63 13.41
C TYR A 140 1.59 -13.58 12.51
N LEU A 141 1.58 -12.31 12.92
CA LEU A 141 2.22 -11.23 12.17
C LEU A 141 3.74 -11.41 12.05
N ASN A 142 4.39 -12.00 13.07
CA ASN A 142 5.81 -12.35 13.00
C ASN A 142 6.11 -13.50 12.02
N LYS A 143 5.11 -14.34 11.72
CA LYS A 143 5.25 -15.48 10.79
C LYS A 143 4.87 -15.11 9.36
N ASN A 144 3.99 -14.13 9.18
CA ASN A 144 3.44 -13.74 7.89
C ASN A 144 3.83 -12.28 7.58
N ILE A 145 4.89 -12.12 6.78
CA ILE A 145 5.48 -10.82 6.42
C ILE A 145 4.47 -9.96 5.66
N GLN A 146 3.75 -10.53 4.69
CA GLN A 146 2.69 -9.86 3.94
C GLN A 146 1.57 -9.32 4.84
N ALA A 147 1.09 -10.12 5.79
CA ALA A 147 0.07 -9.69 6.74
C ALA A 147 0.57 -8.56 7.65
N SER A 148 1.84 -8.63 8.07
CA SER A 148 2.51 -7.55 8.81
C SER A 148 2.64 -6.27 7.98
N CYS A 149 3.04 -6.38 6.72
CA CYS A 149 3.13 -5.26 5.79
C CYS A 149 1.77 -4.57 5.63
N ASN A 150 0.72 -5.33 5.31
CA ASN A 150 -0.64 -4.83 5.18
C ASN A 150 -1.16 -4.17 6.47
N GLN A 151 -0.85 -4.75 7.63
CA GLN A 151 -1.19 -4.17 8.93
C GLN A 151 -0.53 -2.80 9.13
N ASN A 152 0.78 -2.70 8.85
CA ASN A 152 1.52 -1.44 8.97
C ASN A 152 1.00 -0.38 7.98
N ILE A 153 0.64 -0.75 6.75
CA ILE A 153 0.00 0.18 5.77
C ILE A 153 -1.34 0.70 6.30
N LEU A 154 -2.15 -0.16 6.92
CA LEU A 154 -3.44 0.24 7.48
C LEU A 154 -3.28 1.14 8.71
N LEU A 155 -2.35 0.84 9.61
CA LEU A 155 -2.00 1.71 10.73
C LEU A 155 -1.52 3.08 10.24
N GLY A 156 -0.59 3.11 9.27
CA GLY A 156 -0.12 4.36 8.66
C GLY A 156 -1.25 5.16 8.03
N THR A 157 -2.16 4.49 7.31
CA THR A 157 -3.33 5.14 6.69
C THR A 157 -4.31 5.69 7.73
N THR A 158 -4.48 5.00 8.86
CA THR A 158 -5.30 5.42 10.00
C THR A 158 -4.78 6.74 10.57
N PHE A 159 -3.49 6.80 10.89
CA PHE A 159 -2.86 8.01 11.41
C PHE A 159 -2.87 9.15 10.39
N ARG A 160 -2.63 8.84 9.11
CA ARG A 160 -2.72 9.83 8.01
C ARG A 160 -4.12 10.45 7.92
N ILE A 161 -5.18 9.65 7.90
CA ILE A 161 -6.56 10.17 7.80
C ILE A 161 -6.89 11.04 9.02
N MET A 162 -6.46 10.62 10.22
CA MET A 162 -6.65 11.41 11.44
C MET A 162 -5.92 12.75 11.37
N ALA A 163 -4.66 12.76 10.94
CA ALA A 163 -3.87 13.96 10.78
C ALA A 163 -4.42 14.90 9.69
N ASP A 164 -4.86 14.34 8.55
CA ASP A 164 -5.49 15.11 7.47
C ASP A 164 -6.82 15.75 7.90
N ALA A 165 -7.64 15.03 8.68
CA ALA A 165 -8.89 15.57 9.22
C ALA A 165 -8.64 16.72 10.21
N LEU A 166 -7.67 16.55 11.11
CA LEU A 166 -7.27 17.59 12.07
C LEU A 166 -6.62 18.82 11.38
N ASN A 167 -5.87 18.60 10.31
CA ASN A 167 -5.26 19.70 9.55
C ASN A 167 -6.29 20.52 8.76
N ARG A 168 -7.42 19.91 8.34
CA ARG A 168 -8.52 20.63 7.69
C ARG A 168 -9.32 21.47 8.68
N GLU A 169 -9.64 20.90 9.84
CA GLU A 169 -10.44 21.55 10.88
C GLU A 169 -9.77 21.36 12.26
N PRO A 170 -8.81 22.23 12.63
CA PRO A 170 -8.08 22.10 13.91
C PRO A 170 -8.99 22.18 15.14
N ALA A 171 -10.10 22.92 15.05
CA ALA A 171 -11.09 23.05 16.11
C ALA A 171 -11.80 21.73 16.45
N CYS A 172 -11.79 20.73 15.54
CA CYS A 172 -12.48 19.47 15.79
C CYS A 172 -11.88 18.69 16.97
N LEU A 173 -10.61 18.93 17.34
CA LEU A 173 -9.98 18.30 18.50
C LEU A 173 -10.62 18.76 19.82
N CYS A 174 -10.98 20.04 19.93
CA CYS A 174 -11.61 20.63 21.11
C CYS A 174 -13.07 20.18 21.26
N ASP A 175 -13.75 19.90 20.15
CA ASP A 175 -15.13 19.46 20.13
C ASP A 175 -15.30 17.96 20.44
N LEU A 176 -14.20 17.20 20.54
CA LEU A 176 -14.25 15.78 20.87
C LEU A 176 -14.56 15.53 22.35
N GLU A 177 -15.07 14.34 22.62
CA GLU A 177 -15.19 13.85 23.99
C GLU A 177 -13.79 13.71 24.63
N GLU A 178 -13.65 14.13 25.88
CA GLU A 178 -12.36 14.22 26.59
C GLU A 178 -11.56 12.90 26.59
N THR A 179 -12.25 11.76 26.69
CA THR A 179 -11.66 10.41 26.61
C THR A 179 -11.05 10.11 25.24
N LYS A 180 -11.63 10.65 24.17
CA LYS A 180 -11.17 10.45 22.79
C LYS A 180 -10.09 11.45 22.42
N ALA A 181 -10.19 12.69 22.89
CA ALA A 181 -9.15 13.69 22.74
C ALA A 181 -7.85 13.25 23.44
N THR A 182 -7.94 12.78 24.68
CA THR A 182 -6.79 12.22 25.42
C THR A 182 -6.18 11.00 24.73
N SER A 183 -7.01 10.13 24.13
CA SER A 183 -6.52 9.00 23.33
C SER A 183 -5.74 9.47 22.09
N VAL A 184 -6.21 10.50 21.39
CA VAL A 184 -5.50 11.08 20.22
C VAL A 184 -4.17 11.71 20.64
N LEU A 185 -4.15 12.44 21.77
CA LEU A 185 -2.93 13.01 22.34
C LEU A 185 -1.92 11.91 22.68
N ALA A 186 -2.34 10.86 23.38
CA ALA A 186 -1.48 9.72 23.73
C ALA A 186 -0.89 9.03 22.48
N LEU A 187 -1.70 8.87 21.42
CA LEU A 187 -1.26 8.26 20.17
C LEU A 187 -0.25 9.13 19.40
N SER A 188 -0.39 10.46 19.47
CA SER A 188 0.55 11.40 18.84
C SER A 188 1.94 11.39 19.51
N GLY A 189 2.01 11.00 20.79
CA GLY A 189 3.25 11.06 21.58
C GLY A 189 3.60 12.47 22.08
N SER A 190 2.77 13.47 21.79
CA SER A 190 2.96 14.86 22.19
C SER A 190 2.29 15.12 23.55
N SER A 191 3.03 15.71 24.49
CA SER A 191 2.52 16.15 25.80
C SER A 191 1.94 17.57 25.77
N ALA A 192 2.02 18.25 24.62
CA ALA A 192 1.66 19.65 24.47
C ALA A 192 0.21 19.81 24.00
N GLU A 193 -0.43 20.88 24.45
CA GLU A 193 -1.80 21.27 24.12
C GLU A 193 -1.95 21.87 22.70
N SER A 194 -0.84 22.04 21.95
CA SER A 194 -0.87 22.67 20.63
C SER A 194 -1.34 21.67 19.56
N THR A 195 -2.43 22.00 18.87
CA THR A 195 -3.00 21.15 17.82
C THR A 195 -2.00 20.85 16.69
N GLU A 196 -1.07 21.77 16.42
CA GLU A 196 -0.02 21.60 15.40
C GLU A 196 1.00 20.51 15.76
N GLU A 197 1.41 20.40 17.03
CA GLU A 197 2.32 19.34 17.49
C GLU A 197 1.64 17.97 17.55
N VAL A 198 0.33 17.93 17.80
CA VAL A 198 -0.46 16.70 17.70
C VAL A 198 -0.51 16.23 16.25
N ILE A 199 -0.74 17.15 15.30
CA ILE A 199 -0.77 16.84 13.87
C ILE A 199 0.60 16.34 13.39
N SER A 200 1.70 17.00 13.78
CA SER A 200 3.05 16.56 13.39
C SER A 200 3.40 15.19 13.99
N GLY A 201 3.06 14.94 15.27
CA GLY A 201 3.24 13.64 15.90
C GLY A 201 2.46 12.51 15.19
N LEU A 202 1.21 12.78 14.78
CA LEU A 202 0.41 11.82 14.01
C LEU A 202 1.01 11.56 12.61
N TYR A 203 1.54 12.59 11.93
CA TYR A 203 2.24 12.38 10.66
C TYR A 203 3.55 11.59 10.83
N GLN A 204 4.31 11.82 11.90
CA GLN A 204 5.51 11.04 12.21
C GLN A 204 5.17 9.56 12.47
N ARG A 205 4.07 9.29 13.19
CA ARG A 205 3.56 7.92 13.37
C ARG A 205 3.16 7.29 12.04
N ALA A 206 2.44 8.02 11.20
CA ALA A 206 2.06 7.54 9.87
C ALA A 206 3.31 7.18 9.04
N PHE A 207 4.31 8.07 9.01
CA PHE A 207 5.59 7.85 8.33
C PHE A 207 6.34 6.63 8.86
N HIS A 208 6.42 6.46 10.18
CA HIS A 208 7.06 5.31 10.81
C HIS A 208 6.41 3.99 10.37
N TYR A 209 5.08 3.90 10.41
CA TYR A 209 4.38 2.68 10.00
C TYR A 209 4.51 2.40 8.50
N PHE A 210 4.44 3.42 7.63
CA PHE A 210 4.69 3.21 6.20
C PHE A 210 6.13 2.78 5.92
N SER A 211 7.11 3.35 6.61
CA SER A 211 8.52 2.95 6.48
C SER A 211 8.74 1.51 6.95
N LYS A 212 8.11 1.11 8.07
CA LYS A 212 8.14 -0.26 8.56
C LYS A 212 7.49 -1.25 7.58
N ALA A 213 6.38 -0.86 6.94
CA ALA A 213 5.75 -1.67 5.91
C ALA A 213 6.68 -1.92 4.71
N VAL A 214 7.40 -0.88 4.29
CA VAL A 214 8.38 -0.98 3.20
C VAL A 214 9.57 -1.84 3.58
N GLN A 215 10.09 -1.72 4.81
CA GLN A 215 11.18 -2.57 5.31
C GLN A 215 10.76 -4.04 5.33
N SER A 216 9.58 -4.37 5.85
CA SER A 216 9.06 -5.73 5.84
C SER A 216 8.88 -6.27 4.41
N ALA A 217 8.44 -5.45 3.46
CA ALA A 217 8.32 -5.85 2.06
C ALA A 217 9.68 -6.09 1.37
N GLU A 218 10.72 -5.33 1.76
CA GLU A 218 12.09 -5.52 1.26
C GLU A 218 12.77 -6.77 1.86
N GLU A 219 12.43 -7.14 3.10
CA GLU A 219 12.90 -8.37 3.75
C GLU A 219 12.31 -9.64 3.07
N GLU A 220 11.07 -9.55 2.57
CA GLU A 220 10.40 -10.66 1.86
C GLU A 220 11.03 -10.97 0.50
N ASP A 221 11.49 -9.95 -0.23
CA ASP A 221 12.17 -10.10 -1.53
C ASP A 221 13.53 -10.81 -1.39
N GLN A 222 14.21 -10.66 -0.25
CA GLN A 222 15.47 -11.35 0.03
C GLN A 222 15.27 -12.84 0.38
N LEU A 223 14.09 -13.20 0.88
CA LEU A 223 13.77 -14.53 1.38
C LEU A 223 12.97 -15.39 0.39
N SER A 224 12.25 -14.76 -0.54
CA SER A 224 11.32 -15.45 -1.45
C SER A 224 11.88 -15.58 -2.88
N CYS A 225 11.69 -16.76 -3.46
CA CYS A 225 11.96 -17.01 -4.87
C CYS A 225 10.69 -16.65 -5.68
N TRP A 226 10.67 -15.44 -6.24
CA TRP A 226 9.86 -14.93 -7.37
C TRP A 226 8.38 -15.35 -7.46
N GLY A 227 7.48 -14.45 -7.07
CA GLY A 227 6.04 -14.48 -7.39
C GLY A 227 5.54 -13.11 -7.85
N HIS A 228 4.68 -13.08 -8.88
CA HIS A 228 4.13 -11.83 -9.45
C HIS A 228 3.21 -11.06 -8.48
N GLU A 229 2.58 -11.78 -7.55
CA GLU A 229 1.69 -11.21 -6.52
C GLU A 229 2.49 -10.50 -5.42
N ALA A 230 3.60 -11.08 -4.96
CA ALA A 230 4.52 -10.46 -4.01
C ALA A 230 5.11 -9.13 -4.58
N ALA A 231 5.46 -9.11 -5.86
CA ALA A 231 5.93 -7.90 -6.53
C ALA A 231 4.85 -6.78 -6.58
N ALA A 232 3.59 -7.15 -6.78
CA ALA A 232 2.48 -6.17 -6.80
C ALA A 232 2.24 -5.57 -5.40
N GLU A 233 2.39 -6.37 -4.34
CA GLU A 233 2.21 -5.94 -2.97
C GLU A 233 3.36 -5.08 -2.46
N GLN A 234 4.60 -5.46 -2.79
CA GLN A 234 5.77 -4.63 -2.54
C GLN A 234 5.66 -3.29 -3.26
N ALA A 235 5.23 -3.29 -4.54
CA ALA A 235 4.95 -2.07 -5.28
C ALA A 235 3.85 -1.23 -4.60
N HIS A 236 2.80 -1.87 -4.06
CA HIS A 236 1.77 -1.16 -3.31
C HIS A 236 2.33 -0.50 -2.05
N ALA A 237 3.14 -1.20 -1.27
CA ALA A 237 3.80 -0.64 -0.08
C ALA A 237 4.65 0.59 -0.44
N TYR A 238 5.49 0.49 -1.47
CA TYR A 238 6.26 1.63 -1.98
C TYR A 238 5.38 2.80 -2.39
N MET A 239 4.32 2.55 -3.17
CA MET A 239 3.44 3.61 -3.67
C MET A 239 2.61 4.28 -2.57
N THR A 240 2.26 3.56 -1.50
CA THR A 240 1.58 4.17 -0.34
C THR A 240 2.48 5.15 0.41
N LEU A 241 3.76 4.78 0.64
CA LEU A 241 4.75 5.66 1.27
C LEU A 241 5.06 6.86 0.37
N VAL A 242 5.32 6.63 -0.92
CA VAL A 242 5.54 7.68 -1.93
C VAL A 242 4.37 8.65 -1.98
N GLY A 243 3.13 8.13 -2.02
CA GLY A 243 1.93 8.95 -2.03
C GLY A 243 1.76 9.79 -0.78
N PHE A 244 2.16 9.28 0.39
CA PHE A 244 2.17 10.03 1.63
C PHE A 244 3.22 11.15 1.61
N CYS A 245 4.47 10.83 1.29
CA CYS A 245 5.57 11.80 1.26
C CYS A 245 5.30 12.90 0.21
N ASP A 246 4.84 12.54 -0.99
CA ASP A 246 4.47 13.51 -2.04
C ASP A 246 3.37 14.47 -1.58
N GLN A 247 2.36 13.96 -0.87
CA GLN A 247 1.28 14.78 -0.33
C GLN A 247 1.81 15.80 0.71
N GLN A 248 2.80 15.42 1.53
CA GLN A 248 3.41 16.34 2.48
C GLN A 248 4.29 17.39 1.78
N LEU A 249 5.08 16.99 0.78
CA LEU A 249 5.89 17.91 -0.02
C LEU A 249 5.02 18.97 -0.70
N ARG A 250 3.91 18.56 -1.32
CA ARG A 250 2.94 19.50 -1.93
C ARG A 250 2.36 20.48 -0.93
N LYS A 251 2.00 20.04 0.28
CA LYS A 251 1.49 20.94 1.34
C LYS A 251 2.51 22.01 1.71
N VAL A 252 3.80 21.67 1.71
CA VAL A 252 4.89 22.61 1.99
C VAL A 252 5.13 23.56 0.82
N GLU A 253 5.07 23.06 -0.42
CA GLU A 253 5.17 23.85 -1.64
C GLU A 253 4.03 24.90 -1.74
N GLU A 254 2.81 24.53 -1.34
CA GLU A 254 1.64 25.41 -1.33
C GLU A 254 1.68 26.44 -0.18
N SER A 255 2.30 26.12 0.96
CA SER A 255 2.40 27.03 2.11
C SER A 255 3.57 28.01 1.97
N ALA A 256 3.31 29.21 1.47
CA ALA A 256 4.31 30.25 1.19
C ALA A 256 4.83 31.05 2.42
N SER A 257 4.60 30.60 3.65
CA SER A 257 4.88 31.36 4.90
C SER A 257 6.09 30.86 5.70
N ASP A 258 6.62 31.67 6.63
CA ASP A 258 7.83 31.36 7.45
C ASP A 258 7.75 30.05 8.27
N SER A 259 6.54 29.51 8.53
CA SER A 259 6.36 28.19 9.15
C SER A 259 6.72 27.03 8.22
N SER A 260 6.90 27.29 6.92
CA SER A 260 7.39 26.33 5.93
C SER A 260 8.87 26.00 6.15
N GLN A 261 9.68 26.89 6.71
CA GLN A 261 11.11 26.63 6.88
C GLN A 261 11.39 25.55 7.94
N LYS A 262 10.66 25.58 9.06
CA LYS A 262 10.73 24.52 10.08
C LYS A 262 10.25 23.17 9.55
N ARG A 263 9.13 23.17 8.80
CA ARG A 263 8.61 21.95 8.15
C ARG A 263 9.53 21.42 7.05
N ARG A 264 10.23 22.29 6.31
CA ARG A 264 11.24 21.88 5.32
C ARG A 264 12.37 21.10 5.96
N THR A 265 12.90 21.58 7.09
CA THR A 265 13.95 20.87 7.85
C THR A 265 13.48 19.52 8.40
N GLU A 266 12.22 19.42 8.83
CA GLU A 266 11.62 18.15 9.27
C GLU A 266 11.42 17.14 8.12
N LEU A 267 11.42 17.59 6.86
CA LEU A 267 11.07 16.82 5.66
C LEU A 267 12.26 16.65 4.69
N GLU A 268 13.48 17.01 5.09
CA GLU A 268 14.69 16.95 4.24
C GLU A 268 14.89 15.57 3.61
N ALA A 269 14.59 14.48 4.32
CA ALA A 269 14.75 13.12 3.78
C ALA A 269 13.67 12.68 2.76
N TYR A 270 12.59 13.43 2.59
CA TYR A 270 11.41 12.98 1.82
C TYR A 270 11.65 12.96 0.30
N PRO A 271 12.29 13.97 -0.33
CA PRO A 271 12.59 13.95 -1.76
C PRO A 271 13.42 12.73 -2.17
N ALA A 272 14.50 12.43 -1.44
CA ALA A 272 15.34 11.27 -1.71
C ALA A 272 14.56 9.95 -1.59
N LEU A 273 13.75 9.81 -0.54
CA LEU A 273 12.93 8.62 -0.31
C LEU A 273 11.86 8.43 -1.41
N VAL A 274 11.20 9.51 -1.83
CA VAL A 274 10.20 9.47 -2.91
C VAL A 274 10.85 8.99 -4.22
N VAL A 275 12.03 9.51 -4.55
CA VAL A 275 12.78 9.13 -5.75
C VAL A 275 13.15 7.65 -5.70
N GLU A 276 13.77 7.20 -4.61
CA GLU A 276 14.19 5.81 -4.44
C GLU A 276 13.01 4.83 -4.58
N LYS A 277 11.95 5.05 -3.79
CA LYS A 277 10.85 4.08 -3.68
C LYS A 277 9.93 4.10 -4.91
N LEU A 278 9.77 5.26 -5.58
CA LEU A 278 9.01 5.33 -6.83
C LEU A 278 9.75 4.58 -7.95
N LEU A 279 11.06 4.78 -8.09
CA LEU A 279 11.88 4.07 -9.08
C LEU A 279 11.91 2.56 -8.84
N LYS A 280 12.01 2.13 -7.57
CA LYS A 280 11.84 0.71 -7.19
C LYS A 280 10.46 0.17 -7.57
N ALA A 281 9.38 0.93 -7.36
CA ALA A 281 8.05 0.52 -7.77
C ALA A 281 7.87 0.43 -9.30
N LEU A 282 8.56 1.28 -10.08
CA LEU A 282 8.61 1.19 -11.55
C LEU A 282 9.32 -0.08 -12.02
N LYS A 283 10.41 -0.46 -11.35
CA LYS A 283 11.11 -1.73 -11.63
C LYS A 283 10.19 -2.95 -11.46
N LEU A 284 9.25 -2.88 -10.51
CA LEU A 284 8.21 -3.89 -10.28
C LEU A 284 7.00 -3.78 -11.25
N ASN A 285 7.09 -2.96 -12.30
CA ASN A 285 6.05 -2.74 -13.31
C ASN A 285 4.73 -2.18 -12.75
N SER A 286 4.80 -1.30 -11.74
CA SER A 286 3.62 -0.64 -11.19
C SER A 286 3.04 0.41 -12.14
N SER A 287 1.76 0.24 -12.50
CA SER A 287 1.04 1.23 -13.31
C SER A 287 0.85 2.56 -12.58
N GLU A 288 0.65 2.54 -11.26
CA GLU A 288 0.50 3.76 -10.46
C GLU A 288 1.80 4.56 -10.44
N ALA A 289 2.95 3.89 -10.28
CA ALA A 289 4.25 4.53 -10.31
C ALA A 289 4.51 5.19 -11.68
N ARG A 290 4.17 4.50 -12.77
CA ARG A 290 4.29 5.02 -14.13
C ARG A 290 3.47 6.29 -14.35
N LEU A 291 2.25 6.37 -13.82
CA LEU A 291 1.43 7.58 -13.95
C LEU A 291 1.98 8.76 -13.13
N LYS A 292 2.71 8.49 -12.04
CA LYS A 292 3.31 9.52 -11.17
C LYS A 292 4.73 9.92 -11.58
N PHE A 293 5.29 9.34 -12.64
CA PHE A 293 6.65 9.66 -13.11
C PHE A 293 6.89 11.16 -13.39
N PRO A 294 5.98 11.94 -14.00
CA PRO A 294 6.21 13.38 -14.19
C PRO A 294 6.39 14.15 -12.88
N ARG A 295 5.82 13.68 -11.77
CA ARG A 295 6.04 14.30 -10.47
C ARG A 295 7.47 14.12 -9.98
N LEU A 296 8.10 12.98 -10.31
CA LEU A 296 9.51 12.75 -10.02
C LEU A 296 10.40 13.80 -10.71
N LEU A 297 10.08 14.14 -11.97
CA LEU A 297 10.78 15.17 -12.74
C LEU A 297 10.66 16.57 -12.10
N GLN A 298 9.54 16.87 -11.45
CA GLN A 298 9.38 18.14 -10.71
C GLN A 298 10.21 18.14 -9.42
N ILE A 299 10.27 17.02 -8.71
CA ILE A 299 11.03 16.90 -7.46
C ILE A 299 12.53 17.07 -7.71
N ILE A 300 13.07 16.49 -8.80
CA ILE A 300 14.50 16.65 -9.13
C ILE A 300 14.85 18.09 -9.52
N GLU A 301 13.91 18.84 -10.11
CA GLU A 301 14.11 20.26 -10.44
C GLU A 301 14.08 21.14 -9.19
N GLN A 302 13.24 20.81 -8.21
CA GLN A 302 13.14 21.58 -6.96
C GLN A 302 14.21 21.22 -5.91
N TYR A 303 14.63 19.95 -5.86
CA TYR A 303 15.51 19.37 -4.84
C TYR A 303 16.71 18.65 -5.48
N SER A 304 17.44 19.36 -6.34
CA SER A 304 18.48 18.78 -7.21
C SER A 304 19.69 18.20 -6.45
N GLU A 305 20.12 18.83 -5.36
CA GLU A 305 21.33 18.46 -4.60
C GLU A 305 21.32 17.01 -4.09
N GLU A 306 20.17 16.54 -3.59
CA GLU A 306 20.06 15.23 -2.95
C GLU A 306 19.54 14.13 -3.90
N THR A 307 18.78 14.52 -4.93
CA THR A 307 17.99 13.57 -5.73
C THR A 307 18.61 13.19 -7.06
N LEU A 308 19.43 14.06 -7.67
CA LEU A 308 19.92 13.90 -9.05
C LEU A 308 20.81 12.67 -9.23
N ASN A 309 21.75 12.43 -8.30
CA ASN A 309 22.63 11.27 -8.33
C ASN A 309 21.86 9.96 -8.13
N LEU A 310 20.87 9.97 -7.22
CA LEU A 310 20.03 8.82 -6.92
C LEU A 310 19.16 8.46 -8.14
N MET A 311 18.54 9.47 -8.74
CA MET A 311 17.72 9.32 -9.95
C MET A 311 18.53 8.69 -11.10
N THR A 312 19.70 9.25 -11.39
CA THR A 312 20.57 8.77 -12.49
C THR A 312 20.97 7.31 -12.31
N LYS A 313 21.28 6.91 -11.08
CA LYS A 313 21.66 5.53 -10.77
C LYS A 313 20.48 4.57 -10.93
N GLU A 314 19.35 4.87 -10.31
CA GLU A 314 18.22 3.94 -10.25
C GLU A 314 17.46 3.85 -11.58
N ILE A 315 17.33 4.96 -12.33
CA ILE A 315 16.60 4.98 -13.62
C ILE A 315 17.26 4.08 -14.68
N SER A 316 18.59 3.98 -14.67
CA SER A 316 19.34 3.13 -15.60
C SER A 316 19.00 1.63 -15.49
N SER A 317 18.43 1.21 -14.35
CA SER A 317 18.03 -0.17 -14.12
C SER A 317 16.60 -0.49 -14.57
N ILE A 318 15.83 0.51 -14.99
CA ILE A 318 14.42 0.39 -15.35
C ILE A 318 14.28 0.24 -16.86
N PRO A 319 13.43 -0.67 -17.36
CA PRO A 319 13.21 -0.78 -18.80
C PRO A 319 12.68 0.52 -19.42
N CYS A 320 13.42 1.05 -20.40
CA CYS A 320 13.17 2.37 -20.99
C CYS A 320 11.78 2.53 -21.66
N TRP A 321 11.17 1.42 -22.09
CA TRP A 321 9.83 1.41 -22.69
C TRP A 321 8.73 1.90 -21.73
N GLN A 322 8.94 1.83 -20.41
CA GLN A 322 7.98 2.33 -19.44
C GLN A 322 7.78 3.85 -19.52
N PHE A 323 8.78 4.57 -20.03
CA PHE A 323 8.77 6.04 -20.10
C PHE A 323 8.19 6.58 -21.40
N ILE A 324 7.78 5.72 -22.35
CA ILE A 324 7.24 6.14 -23.65
C ILE A 324 6.07 7.13 -23.51
N GLY A 325 5.19 6.91 -22.53
CA GLY A 325 4.06 7.80 -22.26
C GLY A 325 4.44 9.21 -21.80
N TRP A 326 5.69 9.42 -21.39
CA TRP A 326 6.18 10.67 -20.82
C TRP A 326 7.42 11.22 -21.54
N ILE A 327 7.77 10.71 -22.73
CA ILE A 327 8.93 11.18 -23.51
C ILE A 327 8.91 12.70 -23.68
N SER A 328 7.76 13.29 -23.96
CA SER A 328 7.59 14.74 -24.11
C SER A 328 8.10 15.54 -22.91
N HIS A 329 7.94 15.01 -21.70
CA HIS A 329 8.43 15.66 -20.49
C HIS A 329 9.93 15.46 -20.30
N MET A 330 10.48 14.33 -20.75
CA MET A 330 11.92 14.04 -20.66
C MET A 330 12.73 14.85 -21.66
N VAL A 331 12.28 14.93 -22.92
CA VAL A 331 12.98 15.71 -23.96
C VAL A 331 12.94 17.20 -23.65
N ALA A 332 11.84 17.70 -23.06
CA ALA A 332 11.72 19.10 -22.63
C ALA A 332 12.68 19.49 -21.49
N LEU A 333 13.32 18.53 -20.81
CA LEU A 333 14.31 18.80 -19.76
C LEU A 333 15.75 18.79 -20.27
N LEU A 334 15.99 18.44 -21.54
CA LEU A 334 17.36 18.26 -22.07
C LEU A 334 18.18 19.55 -22.14
N ASP A 335 17.53 20.72 -22.13
CA ASP A 335 18.21 22.01 -22.11
C ASP A 335 18.55 22.52 -20.69
N LYS A 336 17.94 21.92 -19.65
CA LYS A 336 18.18 22.27 -18.24
C LYS A 336 19.39 21.55 -17.64
N GLU A 337 19.77 21.91 -16.41
CA GLU A 337 20.94 21.35 -15.72
C GLU A 337 20.69 19.90 -15.26
N GLU A 338 19.43 19.57 -14.98
CA GLU A 338 18.96 18.27 -14.50
C GLU A 338 18.86 17.21 -15.62
N ALA A 339 19.13 17.60 -16.87
CA ALA A 339 19.07 16.72 -18.05
C ALA A 339 19.86 15.41 -17.88
N ILE A 340 20.96 15.45 -17.12
CA ILE A 340 21.85 14.32 -16.85
C ILE A 340 21.07 13.11 -16.31
N ALA A 341 20.00 13.36 -15.55
CA ALA A 341 19.18 12.30 -14.96
C ALA A 341 18.41 11.47 -16.01
N VAL A 342 18.04 12.06 -17.15
CA VAL A 342 17.19 11.42 -18.16
C VAL A 342 17.92 11.05 -19.45
N GLN A 343 19.11 11.62 -19.69
CA GLN A 343 19.89 11.43 -20.93
C GLN A 343 20.07 9.95 -21.32
N HIS A 344 20.52 9.11 -20.38
CA HIS A 344 20.71 7.68 -20.65
C HIS A 344 19.43 7.00 -21.13
N THR A 345 18.30 7.31 -20.50
CA THR A 345 17.01 6.71 -20.86
C THR A 345 16.51 7.22 -22.20
N VAL A 346 16.73 8.51 -22.50
CA VAL A 346 16.40 9.10 -23.80
C VAL A 346 17.22 8.47 -24.93
N GLU A 347 18.52 8.26 -24.69
CA GLU A 347 19.43 7.57 -25.63
C GLU A 347 18.95 6.13 -25.90
N GLU A 348 18.63 5.36 -24.85
CA GLU A 348 18.09 4.00 -25.02
C GLU A 348 16.76 3.98 -25.78
N ILE A 349 15.89 4.99 -25.60
CA ILE A 349 14.63 5.10 -26.35
C ILE A 349 14.91 5.44 -27.80
N ALA A 350 15.88 6.32 -28.09
CA ALA A 350 16.27 6.65 -29.46
C ALA A 350 16.82 5.43 -30.20
N ASP A 351 17.63 4.60 -29.53
CA ASP A 351 18.21 3.40 -30.12
C ASP A 351 17.17 2.29 -30.34
N ASN A 352 16.33 2.01 -29.33
CA ASN A 352 15.39 0.88 -29.37
C ASN A 352 14.03 1.22 -29.99
N TYR A 353 13.55 2.46 -29.81
CA TYR A 353 12.22 2.93 -30.22
C TYR A 353 12.26 4.30 -30.93
N PRO A 354 13.05 4.46 -32.01
CA PRO A 354 13.29 5.76 -32.65
C PRO A 354 12.02 6.48 -33.10
N GLN A 355 11.00 5.74 -33.55
CA GLN A 355 9.74 6.33 -34.02
C GLN A 355 8.92 6.99 -32.90
N ALA A 356 9.14 6.60 -31.64
CA ALA A 356 8.42 7.15 -30.49
C ALA A 356 8.94 8.53 -30.07
N ILE A 357 10.22 8.83 -30.35
CA ILE A 357 10.89 10.05 -29.87
C ILE A 357 10.89 11.21 -30.89
N ILE A 358 10.79 10.93 -32.19
CA ILE A 358 10.94 11.94 -33.27
C ILE A 358 10.03 13.15 -33.05
N TYR A 359 8.71 12.94 -32.90
CA TYR A 359 7.77 14.05 -32.78
C TYR A 359 7.95 14.86 -31.50
N PRO A 360 8.01 14.26 -30.29
CA PRO A 360 8.32 15.01 -29.08
C PRO A 360 9.63 15.79 -29.17
N PHE A 361 10.67 15.18 -29.75
CA PHE A 361 11.99 15.80 -29.85
C PHE A 361 12.01 17.00 -30.78
N ILE A 362 11.39 16.92 -31.97
CA ILE A 362 11.31 18.04 -32.91
C ILE A 362 10.68 19.26 -32.22
N ILE A 363 9.54 19.07 -31.56
CA ILE A 363 8.81 20.15 -30.88
C ILE A 363 9.67 20.80 -29.79
N SER A 364 10.34 19.99 -28.96
CA SER A 364 11.18 20.52 -27.88
C SER A 364 12.47 21.17 -28.40
N SER A 365 13.06 20.64 -29.48
CA SER A 365 14.30 21.15 -30.07
C SER A 365 14.22 22.58 -30.59
N GLU A 366 13.03 23.02 -31.02
CA GLU A 366 12.78 24.40 -31.45
C GLU A 366 12.90 25.41 -30.30
N SER A 367 12.76 24.96 -29.05
CA SER A 367 12.66 25.82 -27.87
C SER A 367 13.84 25.73 -26.91
N TYR A 368 14.88 24.94 -27.21
CA TYR A 368 15.99 24.72 -26.27
C TYR A 368 16.86 25.97 -26.06
N SER A 369 17.19 26.23 -24.79
CA SER A 369 18.12 27.29 -24.40
C SER A 369 19.21 26.76 -23.47
N PHE A 370 20.39 26.46 -24.03
CA PHE A 370 21.51 25.92 -23.26
C PHE A 370 22.27 27.04 -22.54
N LYS A 371 22.50 26.88 -21.23
CA LYS A 371 23.38 27.77 -20.45
C LYS A 371 24.84 27.58 -20.87
N HIS A 372 25.64 28.65 -20.84
CA HIS A 372 27.09 28.62 -21.14
C HIS A 372 27.95 28.02 -20.00
N THR A 373 27.46 26.98 -19.33
CA THR A 373 28.19 26.24 -18.29
C THR A 373 28.79 24.97 -18.88
N SER A 374 29.77 24.35 -18.21
CA SER A 374 30.37 23.08 -18.67
C SER A 374 29.32 21.97 -18.86
N SER A 375 28.33 21.89 -17.97
CA SER A 375 27.19 20.97 -18.09
C SER A 375 26.31 21.31 -19.31
N GLY A 376 26.02 22.60 -19.54
CA GLY A 376 25.23 23.02 -20.70
C GLY A 376 25.88 22.69 -22.05
N HIS A 377 27.21 22.77 -22.15
CA HIS A 377 27.92 22.35 -23.37
C HIS A 377 27.84 20.83 -23.60
N LYS A 378 27.87 20.03 -22.54
CA LYS A 378 27.67 18.57 -22.64
C LYS A 378 26.25 18.23 -23.06
N ASN A 379 25.25 18.93 -22.50
CA ASN A 379 23.85 18.73 -22.87
C ASN A 379 23.59 19.10 -24.34
N LYS A 380 24.19 20.19 -24.82
CA LYS A 380 24.12 20.57 -26.23
C LYS A 380 24.75 19.49 -27.14
N ALA A 381 25.93 18.99 -26.79
CA ALA A 381 26.58 17.93 -27.54
C ALA A 381 25.77 16.62 -27.55
N PHE A 382 25.04 16.32 -26.47
CA PHE A 382 24.13 15.18 -26.41
C PHE A 382 22.94 15.34 -27.35
N VAL A 383 22.33 16.53 -27.43
CA VAL A 383 21.17 16.80 -28.30
C VAL A 383 21.54 16.86 -29.78
N GLU A 384 22.78 17.27 -30.10
CA GLU A 384 23.30 17.28 -31.47
C GLU A 384 23.69 15.88 -32.00
N ARG A 385 23.95 14.93 -31.10
CA ARG A 385 24.25 13.53 -31.41
C ARG A 385 22.96 12.76 -31.65
#